data_AF-A0A820HIU5-F1
#
_entry.id   AF-A0A820HIU5-F1
#
_cell.length_a   1.000
_cell.length_b   1.000
_cell.length_c   1.000
_cell.angle_alpha   90.00
_cell.angle_beta   90.00
_cell.angle_gamma   90.00
#
_symmetry.space_group_name_H-M   'P 1'
#
loop_
_entity.id
_entity.type
_entity.pdbx_description
1 polymer ?
#
loop_
_entity_poly.entity_id
_entity_poly.type
_entity_poly.pdbx_seq_one_letter_code
_entity_poly.pdbx_strand_id
1 'polypeptide(L)'
;MSWNIGGGITFTNPLIPPIISLTASYGQSRQSTYMMNHIYRDESIVYHTYARVSTVKLSLFAPKLELSDNFRYVIENLPVTGTYTPVIEKYIQDYIFSYFGFTYITELLLGGIAQMLTVIETSSVAPMETEGISASQMVGLAFSKIFSFNYNENESENSTKLQSFQRYVKSSMATTVGGAPYKDKQNLNDWFTTIQNNPVTIKYTIQSIFDLITPQRFPNDTNIEKKAEYIMQALEQYVNKTATVYCENQCTNEAQGICKPIGAYGYGLCSCINGYSGFDCSHS
;
A
#
# COMPACT_ATOMS: atom_id res chain seq x y z
N MET A 1 -30.73 9.95 -2.25
CA MET A 1 -29.60 9.01 -2.14
C MET A 1 -29.06 8.78 -3.54
N SER A 2 -27.95 9.43 -3.90
CA SER A 2 -27.25 9.15 -5.16
C SER A 2 -26.02 8.32 -4.86
N TRP A 3 -25.96 7.13 -5.43
CA TRP A 3 -24.76 6.31 -5.43
C TRP A 3 -23.84 6.85 -6.53
N ASN A 4 -22.70 7.43 -6.14
CA ASN A 4 -21.61 7.67 -7.07
C ASN A 4 -20.73 6.42 -7.08
N ILE A 5 -20.96 5.51 -8.04
CA ILE A 5 -19.84 4.81 -8.67
C ILE A 5 -19.27 5.82 -9.65
N GLY A 6 -18.27 6.59 -9.25
CA GLY A 6 -17.74 7.60 -10.14
C GLY A 6 -16.63 8.41 -9.52
N GLY A 7 -15.67 8.83 -10.34
CA GLY A 7 -14.84 9.97 -9.99
C GLY A 7 -15.70 11.17 -9.59
N GLY A 8 -15.34 11.82 -8.47
CA GLY A 8 -15.84 13.12 -7.96
C GLY A 8 -17.32 13.15 -7.51
N ILE A 9 -17.84 13.97 -6.57
CA ILE A 9 -17.50 15.27 -5.93
C ILE A 9 -18.26 15.30 -4.55
N THR A 10 -17.59 15.51 -3.41
CA THR A 10 -17.56 16.67 -2.45
C THR A 10 -18.87 17.17 -1.79
N PHE A 11 -18.90 17.28 -0.44
CA PHE A 11 -19.38 18.44 0.38
C PHE A 11 -18.78 18.37 1.81
N THR A 12 -18.61 19.53 2.48
CA THR A 12 -17.83 19.77 3.72
C THR A 12 -18.69 20.30 4.88
N ASN A 13 -18.40 19.94 6.14
CA ASN A 13 -18.39 20.89 7.28
C ASN A 13 -17.61 20.32 8.50
N PRO A 14 -16.95 21.15 9.32
CA PRO A 14 -15.89 20.76 10.26
C PRO A 14 -16.38 20.62 11.70
N LEU A 15 -15.65 19.85 12.52
CA LEU A 15 -14.92 20.34 13.71
C LEU A 15 -14.35 19.18 14.56
N ILE A 16 -13.16 19.46 15.12
CA ILE A 16 -12.37 18.73 16.14
C ILE A 16 -11.44 17.59 15.63
N PRO A 17 -10.10 17.69 15.79
CA PRO A 17 -9.17 16.63 15.40
C PRO A 17 -8.88 15.67 16.57
N PRO A 18 -8.94 14.34 16.38
CA PRO A 18 -8.14 13.44 17.18
C PRO A 18 -6.73 13.31 16.55
N ILE A 19 -5.73 13.12 17.40
CA ILE A 19 -4.34 12.82 17.01
C ILE A 19 -4.34 11.49 16.24
N ILE A 20 -4.11 11.54 14.93
CA ILE A 20 -4.09 10.37 14.04
C ILE A 20 -2.65 9.85 13.98
N SER A 21 -2.40 8.68 14.58
CA SER A 21 -1.19 7.89 14.29
C SER A 21 -1.36 7.27 12.90
N LEU A 22 -0.58 7.73 11.92
CA LEU A 22 -0.63 7.27 10.53
C LEU A 22 0.37 6.14 10.31
N THR A 23 -0.05 4.90 10.47
CA THR A 23 0.69 3.76 9.92
C THR A 23 0.16 3.46 8.53
N ALA A 24 0.64 4.19 7.52
CA ALA A 24 0.35 3.90 6.12
C ALA A 24 1.44 3.00 5.53
N SER A 25 1.26 1.69 5.61
CA SER A 25 2.03 0.74 4.80
C SER A 25 1.11 -0.37 4.31
N TYR A 26 0.75 -0.29 3.02
CA TYR A 26 0.09 -1.39 2.33
C TYR A 26 1.13 -2.36 1.75
N GLY A 27 2.30 -1.89 1.30
CA GLY A 27 3.29 -2.68 0.54
C GLY A 27 4.09 -3.73 1.32
N GLN A 28 4.36 -3.53 2.62
CA GLN A 28 5.01 -4.54 3.48
C GLN A 28 4.06 -5.17 4.50
N SER A 29 2.75 -4.94 4.35
CA SER A 29 1.77 -5.57 5.22
C SER A 29 1.69 -7.07 4.94
N ARG A 30 1.29 -7.87 5.95
CA ARG A 30 0.98 -9.31 5.79
C ARG A 30 0.10 -9.59 4.57
N GLN A 31 -0.75 -8.64 4.18
CA GLN A 31 -1.66 -8.76 3.03
C GLN A 31 -0.95 -8.67 1.69
N SER A 32 0.04 -7.79 1.55
CA SER A 32 0.86 -7.72 0.33
C SER A 32 1.73 -8.96 0.19
N THR A 33 2.37 -9.41 1.27
CA THR A 33 3.12 -10.68 1.29
C THR A 33 2.21 -11.85 0.92
N TYR A 34 0.99 -11.90 1.47
CA TYR A 34 -0.02 -12.91 1.14
C TYR A 34 -0.38 -12.91 -0.35
N MET A 35 -0.67 -11.74 -0.92
CA MET A 35 -0.98 -11.60 -2.35
C MET A 35 0.19 -12.00 -3.25
N MET A 36 1.40 -11.50 -2.95
CA MET A 36 2.61 -11.81 -3.71
C MET A 36 2.90 -13.31 -3.66
N ASN A 37 2.74 -13.95 -2.51
CA ASN A 37 2.95 -15.39 -2.39
C ASN A 37 1.96 -16.18 -3.25
N HIS A 38 0.69 -15.81 -3.30
CA HIS A 38 -0.25 -16.51 -4.17
C HIS A 38 -0.01 -16.26 -5.67
N ILE A 39 0.35 -15.04 -6.07
CA ILE A 39 0.60 -14.71 -7.48
C ILE A 39 1.84 -15.44 -8.00
N TYR A 40 2.93 -15.39 -7.25
CA TYR A 40 4.22 -15.87 -7.75
C TYR A 40 4.53 -17.32 -7.37
N ARG A 41 3.97 -17.85 -6.28
CA ARG A 41 4.25 -19.23 -5.84
C ARG A 41 3.19 -20.22 -6.29
N ASP A 42 1.92 -19.83 -6.19
CA ASP A 42 0.80 -20.75 -6.30
C ASP A 42 0.14 -20.73 -7.69
N GLU A 43 0.76 -20.09 -8.68
CA GLU A 43 0.19 -19.88 -10.03
C GLU A 43 -1.28 -19.44 -9.97
N SER A 44 -1.57 -18.47 -9.09
CA SER A 44 -2.94 -18.05 -8.79
C SER A 44 -3.21 -16.63 -9.29
N ILE A 45 -4.48 -16.39 -9.62
CA ILE A 45 -5.02 -15.07 -9.89
C ILE A 45 -5.65 -14.55 -8.61
N VAL A 46 -5.24 -13.35 -8.20
CA VAL A 46 -5.80 -12.66 -7.04
C VAL A 46 -6.70 -11.52 -7.52
N TYR A 47 -7.97 -11.59 -7.16
CA TYR A 47 -8.93 -10.52 -7.35
C TYR A 47 -9.02 -9.68 -6.08
N HIS A 48 -8.74 -8.39 -6.19
CA HIS A 48 -8.94 -7.41 -5.13
C HIS A 48 -10.16 -6.54 -5.43
N THR A 49 -11.22 -6.71 -4.65
CA THR A 49 -12.44 -5.88 -4.76
C THR A 49 -12.54 -5.00 -3.52
N TYR A 50 -12.88 -3.73 -3.70
CA TYR A 50 -13.03 -2.82 -2.57
C TYR A 50 -14.08 -1.75 -2.83
N ALA A 51 -14.67 -1.26 -1.74
CA ALA A 51 -15.50 -0.08 -1.68
C ALA A 51 -14.88 0.92 -0.71
N ARG A 52 -14.82 2.18 -1.13
CA ARG A 52 -14.21 3.26 -0.35
C ARG A 52 -15.26 4.30 -0.03
N VAL A 53 -15.35 4.66 1.25
CA VAL A 53 -16.15 5.79 1.71
C VAL A 53 -15.21 6.87 2.18
N SER A 54 -15.38 8.08 1.68
CA SER A 54 -14.57 9.24 2.05
C SER A 54 -15.39 10.17 2.91
N THR A 55 -14.82 10.66 4.00
CA THR A 55 -15.50 11.56 4.95
C THR A 55 -14.91 12.96 4.89
N VAL A 56 -13.57 13.07 4.96
CA VAL A 56 -12.88 14.34 5.09
C VAL A 56 -11.67 14.37 4.16
N LYS A 57 -11.50 15.48 3.44
CA LYS A 57 -10.26 15.79 2.73
C LYS A 57 -9.51 16.90 3.48
N LEU A 58 -8.27 16.63 3.84
CA LEU A 58 -7.34 17.60 4.43
C LEU A 58 -6.28 17.92 3.39
N SER A 59 -6.01 19.21 3.18
CA SER A 59 -4.95 19.66 2.28
C SER A 59 -4.04 20.62 3.04
N LEU A 60 -2.74 20.41 2.91
CA LEU A 60 -1.73 21.25 3.51
C LEU A 60 -1.69 22.60 2.80
N PHE A 61 -1.70 23.69 3.59
CA PHE A 61 -1.49 25.02 3.05
C PHE A 61 0.01 25.36 3.04
N ALA A 62 0.69 24.98 1.95
CA ALA A 62 2.14 25.11 1.79
C ALA A 62 2.72 26.51 2.14
N PRO A 63 2.07 27.65 1.81
CA PRO A 63 2.59 28.97 2.16
C PRO A 63 2.73 29.25 3.66
N LYS A 64 1.96 28.56 4.52
CA LYS A 64 2.05 28.67 5.98
C LYS A 64 2.53 27.37 6.65
N LEU A 65 3.11 26.45 5.88
CA LEU A 65 3.70 25.26 6.46
C LEU A 65 4.92 25.69 7.29
N GLU A 66 4.85 25.47 8.60
CA GLU A 66 5.99 25.58 9.49
C GLU A 66 6.67 24.21 9.60
N LEU A 67 8.00 24.21 9.46
CA LEU A 67 8.79 22.99 9.69
C LEU A 67 8.93 22.75 11.18
N SER A 68 8.87 21.49 11.60
CA SER A 68 9.09 21.12 13.00
C SER A 68 10.52 21.44 13.44
N ASP A 69 10.69 21.79 14.72
CA ASP A 69 12.00 22.12 15.28
C ASP A 69 13.01 20.98 15.13
N ASN A 70 12.55 19.73 15.28
CA ASN A 70 13.40 18.55 15.08
C ASN A 70 13.89 18.44 13.63
N PHE A 71 13.02 18.66 12.64
CA PHE A 71 13.43 18.63 11.24
C PHE A 71 14.41 19.77 10.95
N ARG A 72 14.12 20.98 11.42
CA ARG A 72 15.02 22.13 11.27
C ARG A 72 16.39 21.85 11.87
N TYR A 73 16.43 21.39 13.11
CA TYR A 73 17.65 21.07 13.84
C TYR A 73 18.52 20.06 13.09
N VAL A 74 17.94 18.97 12.59
CA VAL A 74 18.71 17.94 11.85
C VAL A 74 19.27 18.50 10.54
N ILE A 75 18.50 19.31 9.80
CA ILE A 75 19.00 19.93 8.57
C ILE A 75 20.09 20.96 8.88
N GLU A 76 19.91 21.81 9.88
CA GLU A 76 20.89 22.82 10.29
C GLU A 76 22.21 22.21 10.80
N ASN A 77 22.15 21.03 11.43
CA ASN A 77 23.32 20.31 11.94
C ASN A 77 23.91 19.28 10.96
N LEU A 78 23.37 19.14 9.74
CA LEU A 78 23.96 18.30 8.70
C LEU A 78 25.38 18.83 8.38
N PRO A 79 26.45 18.03 8.59
CA PRO A 79 27.80 18.47 8.30
C PRO A 79 27.98 18.79 6.80
N VAL A 80 28.61 19.93 6.53
CA VAL A 80 28.98 20.34 5.18
C VAL A 80 30.51 20.38 5.10
N THR A 81 31.08 19.39 4.44
CA THR A 81 32.48 19.41 4.01
C THR A 81 32.55 19.82 2.54
N GLY A 82 33.73 20.10 1.96
CA GLY A 82 33.81 20.45 0.54
C GLY A 82 33.30 19.36 -0.42
N THR A 83 33.29 18.10 0.05
CA THR A 83 32.84 16.92 -0.71
C THR A 83 31.84 16.08 0.08
N TYR A 84 31.03 15.30 -0.63
CA TYR A 84 30.14 14.29 -0.04
C TYR A 84 30.98 13.12 0.50
N THR A 85 30.73 12.69 1.73
CA THR A 85 31.53 11.66 2.42
C THR A 85 30.64 10.57 3.03
N PRO A 86 31.17 9.38 3.33
CA PRO A 86 30.41 8.33 4.01
C PRO A 86 29.85 8.75 5.38
N VAL A 87 30.49 9.70 6.07
CA VAL A 87 29.99 10.25 7.34
C VAL A 87 28.73 11.08 7.11
N ILE A 88 28.70 11.89 6.05
CA ILE A 88 27.53 12.66 5.63
C ILE A 88 26.40 11.70 5.19
N GLU A 89 26.71 10.70 4.37
CA GLU A 89 25.75 9.67 3.96
C GLU A 89 25.08 9.02 5.18
N LYS A 90 25.90 8.56 6.13
CA LYS A 90 25.43 7.90 7.34
C LYS A 90 24.56 8.82 8.19
N TYR A 91 24.94 10.09 8.35
CA TYR A 91 24.11 11.06 9.06
C TYR A 91 22.72 11.20 8.41
N ILE A 92 22.68 11.33 7.08
CA ILE A 92 21.43 11.47 6.34
C ILE A 92 20.56 10.22 6.49
N GLN A 93 21.15 9.03 6.38
CA GLN A 93 20.42 7.77 6.56
C GLN A 93 19.86 7.63 7.98
N ASP A 94 20.68 7.88 9.00
CA ASP A 94 20.31 7.64 10.40
C ASP A 94 19.31 8.69 10.91
N TYR A 95 19.47 9.97 10.55
CA TYR A 95 18.70 11.07 11.14
C TYR A 95 17.65 11.69 10.22
N ILE A 96 17.81 11.59 8.90
CA ILE A 96 16.84 12.16 7.94
C ILE A 96 15.92 11.05 7.43
N PHE A 97 16.46 10.07 6.71
CA PHE A 97 15.65 9.03 6.07
C PHE A 97 14.96 8.12 7.07
N SER A 98 15.69 7.63 8.09
CA SER A 98 15.11 6.71 9.07
C SER A 98 14.04 7.37 9.95
N TYR A 99 14.13 8.68 10.19
CA TYR A 99 13.23 9.37 11.11
C TYR A 99 12.08 10.10 10.40
N PHE A 100 12.36 10.81 9.30
CA PHE A 100 11.37 11.60 8.58
C PHE A 100 10.90 10.95 7.26
N GLY A 101 11.60 9.93 6.78
CA GLY A 101 11.35 9.33 5.47
C GLY A 101 11.86 10.19 4.31
N PHE A 102 11.35 9.91 3.11
CA PHE A 102 11.74 10.58 1.87
C PHE A 102 10.72 11.60 1.37
N THR A 103 9.51 11.55 1.93
CA THR A 103 8.37 12.31 1.45
C THR A 103 7.53 12.80 2.61
N TYR A 104 6.83 13.90 2.41
CA TYR A 104 5.84 14.41 3.35
C TYR A 104 4.47 14.45 2.69
N ILE A 105 3.41 14.42 3.51
CA ILE A 105 2.04 14.37 3.03
C ILE A 105 1.51 15.79 2.79
N THR A 106 1.01 16.04 1.58
CA THR A 106 0.38 17.31 1.21
C THR A 106 -1.14 17.24 1.21
N GLU A 107 -1.71 16.07 1.01
CA GLU A 107 -3.15 15.86 1.10
C GLU A 107 -3.47 14.51 1.74
N LEU A 108 -4.49 14.49 2.59
CA LEU A 108 -5.06 13.29 3.18
C LEU A 108 -6.53 13.20 2.81
N LEU A 109 -6.96 12.03 2.36
CA LEU A 109 -8.36 11.65 2.32
C LEU A 109 -8.59 10.65 3.44
N LEU A 110 -9.46 11.03 4.36
CA LEU A 110 -9.90 10.20 5.48
C LEU A 110 -11.23 9.53 5.15
N GLY A 111 -11.43 8.34 5.69
CA GLY A 111 -12.63 7.55 5.45
C GLY A 111 -12.48 6.10 5.91
N GLY A 112 -13.07 5.17 5.16
CA GLY A 112 -12.96 3.74 5.40
C GLY A 112 -12.96 2.94 4.10
N ILE A 113 -12.40 1.74 4.16
CA ILE A 113 -12.33 0.79 3.04
C ILE A 113 -12.94 -0.54 3.48
N ALA A 114 -13.96 -1.01 2.76
CA ALA A 114 -14.38 -2.41 2.80
C ALA A 114 -13.70 -3.11 1.62
N GLN A 115 -13.04 -4.24 1.84
CA GLN A 115 -12.27 -4.92 0.80
C GLN A 115 -12.35 -6.43 0.93
N MET A 116 -12.13 -7.11 -0.18
CA MET A 116 -12.07 -8.56 -0.27
C MET A 116 -10.96 -8.97 -1.23
N LEU A 117 -10.16 -9.92 -0.79
CA LEU A 117 -9.17 -10.62 -1.61
C LEU A 117 -9.68 -12.03 -1.89
N THR A 118 -9.78 -12.40 -3.16
CA THR A 118 -10.18 -13.73 -3.60
C THR A 118 -9.10 -14.34 -4.46
N VAL A 119 -8.66 -15.54 -4.11
CA VAL A 119 -7.61 -16.28 -4.79
C VAL A 119 -8.22 -17.43 -5.58
N ILE A 120 -7.89 -17.53 -6.85
CA ILE A 120 -8.34 -18.55 -7.79
C ILE A 120 -7.10 -19.14 -8.47
N GLU A 121 -7.04 -20.45 -8.64
CA GLU A 121 -5.95 -21.08 -9.39
C GLU A 121 -6.05 -20.71 -10.88
N THR A 122 -4.93 -20.42 -11.54
CA THR A 122 -4.94 -20.05 -12.97
C THR A 122 -5.52 -21.17 -13.84
N SER A 123 -5.28 -22.44 -13.46
CA SER A 123 -5.85 -23.63 -14.09
C SER A 123 -7.39 -23.67 -14.07
N SER A 124 -8.03 -22.98 -13.13
CA SER A 124 -9.49 -22.94 -12.97
C SER A 124 -10.19 -21.96 -13.91
N VAL A 125 -9.45 -21.04 -14.54
CA VAL A 125 -10.04 -19.99 -15.39
C VAL A 125 -10.73 -20.55 -16.63
N ALA A 126 -10.05 -21.41 -17.40
CA ALA A 126 -10.61 -21.97 -18.63
C ALA A 126 -11.87 -22.85 -18.38
N PRO A 127 -11.91 -23.71 -17.34
CA PRO A 127 -13.13 -24.39 -16.92
C PRO A 127 -14.26 -23.42 -16.56
N MET A 128 -13.98 -22.36 -15.80
CA MET A 128 -14.97 -21.35 -15.44
C MET A 128 -15.57 -20.66 -16.67
N GLU A 129 -14.74 -20.26 -17.63
CA GLU A 129 -15.20 -19.63 -18.88
C GLU A 129 -16.08 -20.58 -19.70
N THR A 130 -15.75 -21.88 -19.73
CA THR A 130 -16.54 -22.91 -20.39
C THR A 130 -17.92 -23.10 -19.73
N GLU A 131 -18.00 -22.95 -18.41
CA GLU A 131 -19.27 -22.93 -17.66
C GLU A 131 -20.03 -21.60 -17.76
N GLY A 132 -19.50 -20.62 -18.51
CA GLY A 132 -20.09 -19.28 -18.63
C GLY A 132 -19.97 -18.45 -17.34
N ILE A 133 -18.99 -18.76 -16.50
CA ILE A 133 -18.74 -18.11 -15.22
C ILE A 133 -17.63 -17.08 -15.39
N SER A 134 -17.97 -15.79 -15.34
CA SER A 134 -16.98 -14.72 -15.30
C SER A 134 -16.45 -14.52 -13.87
N ALA A 135 -15.15 -14.78 -13.66
CA ALA A 135 -14.52 -14.61 -12.36
C ALA A 135 -14.69 -13.20 -11.78
N SER A 136 -14.47 -12.16 -12.58
CA SER A 136 -14.58 -10.77 -12.12
C SER A 136 -16.01 -10.41 -11.68
N GLN A 137 -17.02 -10.84 -12.43
CA GLN A 137 -18.42 -10.64 -12.05
C GLN A 137 -18.76 -11.40 -10.77
N MET A 138 -18.38 -12.67 -10.66
CA MET A 138 -18.69 -13.47 -9.47
C MET A 138 -17.99 -12.99 -8.21
N VAL A 139 -16.74 -12.50 -8.32
CA VAL A 139 -16.06 -11.84 -7.20
C VAL A 139 -16.82 -10.58 -6.77
N GLY A 140 -17.28 -9.76 -7.72
CA GLY A 140 -18.11 -8.59 -7.41
C GLY A 140 -19.43 -8.94 -6.72
N LEU A 141 -20.09 -10.02 -7.16
CA LEU A 141 -21.30 -10.55 -6.52
C LEU A 141 -21.02 -11.09 -5.12
N ALA A 142 -19.93 -11.85 -4.95
CA ALA A 142 -19.51 -12.35 -3.64
C ALA A 142 -19.23 -11.21 -2.66
N PHE A 143 -18.51 -10.17 -3.11
CA PHE A 143 -18.25 -8.95 -2.34
C PHE A 143 -19.57 -8.26 -1.94
N SER A 144 -20.45 -8.08 -2.92
CA SER A 144 -21.76 -7.45 -2.72
C SER A 144 -22.58 -8.21 -1.68
N LYS A 145 -22.60 -9.54 -1.75
CA LYS A 145 -23.31 -10.41 -0.80
C LYS A 145 -22.71 -10.35 0.60
N ILE A 146 -21.38 -10.41 0.72
CA ILE A 146 -20.70 -10.38 2.03
C ILE A 146 -20.97 -9.07 2.76
N PHE A 147 -20.91 -7.95 2.04
CA PHE A 147 -21.15 -6.62 2.61
C PHE A 147 -22.61 -6.16 2.49
N SER A 148 -23.53 -7.02 2.06
CA SER A 148 -24.97 -6.69 1.93
C SER A 148 -25.25 -5.43 1.09
N PHE A 149 -24.52 -5.25 -0.02
CA PHE A 149 -24.89 -4.25 -1.01
C PHE A 149 -26.20 -4.67 -1.68
N ASN A 150 -27.21 -3.79 -1.68
CA ASN A 150 -28.48 -4.02 -2.36
C ASN A 150 -28.26 -4.24 -3.86
N TYR A 151 -28.18 -5.50 -4.28
CA TYR A 151 -27.99 -5.91 -5.66
C TYR A 151 -29.29 -6.54 -6.18
N ASN A 152 -29.98 -5.84 -7.08
CA ASN A 152 -31.33 -6.17 -7.56
C ASN A 152 -31.32 -6.95 -8.89
N GLU A 153 -30.48 -7.97 -9.05
CA GLU A 153 -30.42 -8.75 -10.30
C GLU A 153 -30.66 -10.24 -10.02
N ASN A 154 -31.64 -10.83 -10.73
CA ASN A 154 -32.04 -12.25 -10.76
C ASN A 154 -31.37 -13.12 -9.68
N GLU A 155 -31.84 -13.00 -8.45
CA GLU A 155 -31.22 -13.58 -7.25
C GLU A 155 -31.04 -15.11 -7.36
N SER A 156 -31.98 -15.80 -8.02
CA SER A 156 -31.92 -17.26 -8.21
C SER A 156 -30.78 -17.70 -9.14
N GLU A 157 -30.68 -17.13 -10.35
CA GLU A 157 -29.63 -17.49 -11.32
C GLU A 157 -28.22 -17.12 -10.80
N ASN A 158 -28.10 -15.93 -10.21
CA ASN A 158 -26.86 -15.47 -9.61
C ASN A 158 -26.44 -16.32 -8.40
N SER A 159 -27.40 -16.83 -7.61
CA SER A 159 -27.08 -17.71 -6.49
C SER A 159 -26.48 -19.04 -6.94
N THR A 160 -26.99 -19.64 -8.02
CA THR A 160 -26.46 -20.90 -8.56
C THR A 160 -25.08 -20.71 -9.16
N LYS A 161 -24.87 -19.66 -9.97
CA LYS A 161 -23.55 -19.34 -10.54
C LYS A 161 -22.53 -19.02 -9.46
N LEU A 162 -22.92 -18.30 -8.40
CA LEU A 162 -22.05 -17.99 -7.27
C LEU A 162 -21.66 -19.25 -6.49
N GLN A 163 -22.59 -20.20 -6.28
CA GLN A 163 -22.26 -21.50 -5.67
C GLN A 163 -21.29 -22.30 -6.55
N SER A 164 -21.51 -22.30 -7.87
CA SER A 164 -20.58 -22.94 -8.81
C SER A 164 -19.19 -22.32 -8.77
N PHE A 165 -19.13 -20.98 -8.73
CA PHE A 165 -17.90 -20.20 -8.61
C PHE A 165 -17.11 -20.52 -7.34
N GLN A 166 -17.79 -20.71 -6.20
CA GLN A 166 -17.13 -21.03 -4.93
C GLN A 166 -16.28 -22.30 -4.99
N ARG A 167 -16.57 -23.24 -5.91
CA ARG A 167 -15.77 -24.45 -6.12
C ARG A 167 -14.38 -24.18 -6.69
N TYR A 168 -14.20 -23.04 -7.37
CA TYR A 168 -12.93 -22.62 -7.96
C TYR A 168 -12.15 -21.65 -7.06
N VAL A 169 -12.75 -21.19 -5.97
CA VAL A 169 -12.11 -20.27 -5.02
C VAL A 169 -11.24 -21.08 -4.06
N LYS A 170 -9.93 -20.82 -4.08
CA LYS A 170 -8.96 -21.41 -3.15
C LYS A 170 -9.09 -20.78 -1.77
N SER A 171 -9.19 -19.45 -1.73
CA SER A 171 -9.39 -18.68 -0.51
C SER A 171 -10.09 -17.36 -0.81
N SER A 172 -10.81 -16.85 0.19
CA SER A 172 -11.36 -15.50 0.16
C SER A 172 -11.30 -14.90 1.54
N MET A 173 -10.90 -13.63 1.63
CA MET A 173 -10.82 -12.89 2.89
C MET A 173 -11.42 -11.51 2.71
N ALA A 174 -12.47 -11.22 3.47
CA ALA A 174 -13.11 -9.91 3.54
C ALA A 174 -12.65 -9.18 4.81
N THR A 175 -12.31 -7.89 4.67
CA THR A 175 -11.84 -7.04 5.78
C THR A 175 -12.35 -5.61 5.61
N THR A 176 -12.39 -4.88 6.71
CA THR A 176 -12.63 -3.43 6.73
C THR A 176 -11.45 -2.70 7.33
N VAL A 177 -11.16 -1.51 6.83
CA VAL A 177 -10.15 -0.58 7.37
C VAL A 177 -10.85 0.73 7.71
N GLY A 178 -10.73 1.16 8.97
CA GLY A 178 -11.52 2.26 9.52
C GLY A 178 -12.94 1.85 9.92
N GLY A 179 -13.61 2.73 10.67
CA GLY A 179 -14.87 2.43 11.34
C GLY A 179 -14.71 1.45 12.51
N ALA A 180 -15.82 0.92 13.00
CA ALA A 180 -15.83 -0.17 13.96
C ALA A 180 -15.38 -1.48 13.27
N PRO A 181 -14.75 -2.43 14.00
CA PRO A 181 -14.44 -3.75 13.45
C PRO A 181 -15.70 -4.40 12.88
N TYR A 182 -15.63 -4.81 11.62
CA TYR A 182 -16.74 -5.52 10.98
C TYR A 182 -17.03 -6.82 11.72
N LYS A 183 -18.27 -6.99 12.19
CA LYS A 183 -18.77 -8.24 12.75
C LYS A 183 -19.57 -8.97 11.67
N ASP A 184 -19.48 -10.30 11.64
CA ASP A 184 -20.25 -11.12 10.71
C ASP A 184 -21.73 -10.73 10.74
N LYS A 185 -22.28 -10.44 9.55
CA LYS A 185 -23.68 -9.98 9.30
C LYS A 185 -24.00 -8.54 9.69
N GLN A 186 -23.01 -7.68 9.95
CA GLN A 186 -23.25 -6.24 10.06
C GLN A 186 -23.60 -5.67 8.67
N ASN A 187 -24.68 -4.91 8.57
CA ASN A 187 -24.99 -4.18 7.34
C ASN A 187 -23.90 -3.13 7.11
N LEU A 188 -23.42 -3.02 5.87
CA LEU A 188 -22.43 -2.01 5.51
C LEU A 188 -22.90 -0.58 5.79
N ASN A 189 -24.21 -0.30 5.69
CA ASN A 189 -24.77 0.99 6.09
C ASN A 189 -24.48 1.31 7.55
N ASP A 190 -24.58 0.32 8.44
CA ASP A 190 -24.25 0.50 9.85
C ASP A 190 -22.76 0.74 10.02
N TRP A 191 -21.92 -0.04 9.33
CA TRP A 191 -20.46 0.19 9.34
C TRP A 191 -20.10 1.60 8.85
N PHE A 192 -20.74 2.10 7.79
CA PHE A 192 -20.50 3.45 7.28
C PHE A 192 -20.74 4.53 8.33
N THR A 193 -21.77 4.41 9.15
CA THR A 193 -22.03 5.39 10.23
C THR A 193 -20.90 5.43 11.25
N THR A 194 -20.17 4.33 11.43
CA THR A 194 -19.04 4.27 12.37
C THR A 194 -17.77 4.94 11.83
N ILE A 195 -17.65 5.11 10.51
CA ILE A 195 -16.46 5.72 9.87
C ILE A 195 -16.30 7.17 10.31
N GLN A 196 -17.40 7.89 10.54
CA GLN A 196 -17.33 9.29 10.98
C GLN A 196 -16.55 9.44 12.30
N ASN A 197 -16.70 8.48 13.21
CA ASN A 197 -16.05 8.51 14.53
C ASN A 197 -14.68 7.82 14.54
N ASN A 198 -14.36 7.00 13.55
CA ASN A 198 -13.08 6.31 13.45
C ASN A 198 -12.56 6.27 12.00
N PRO A 199 -12.31 7.42 11.36
CA PRO A 199 -11.81 7.42 9.99
C PRO A 199 -10.32 7.10 9.95
N VAL A 200 -9.90 6.43 8.89
CA VAL A 200 -8.49 6.15 8.58
C VAL A 200 -8.09 6.84 7.28
N THR A 201 -6.79 7.00 7.04
CA THR A 201 -6.30 7.48 5.74
C THR A 201 -6.50 6.43 4.66
N ILE A 202 -7.28 6.79 3.65
CA ILE A 202 -7.66 5.90 2.52
C ILE A 202 -7.01 6.34 1.19
N LYS A 203 -6.52 7.57 1.13
CA LYS A 203 -5.70 8.10 0.04
C LYS A 203 -4.85 9.24 0.58
N TYR A 204 -3.66 9.39 0.05
CA TYR A 204 -2.79 10.53 0.35
C TYR A 204 -2.04 10.98 -0.90
N THR A 205 -1.68 12.25 -0.91
CA THR A 205 -0.75 12.83 -1.89
C THR A 205 0.52 13.19 -1.14
N ILE A 206 1.67 12.86 -1.72
CA ILE A 206 3.00 13.09 -1.14
C ILE A 206 3.82 14.02 -2.03
N GLN A 207 4.73 14.75 -1.41
CA GLN A 207 5.78 15.51 -2.07
C GLN A 207 7.13 15.17 -1.44
N SER A 208 8.22 15.55 -2.10
CA SER A 208 9.54 15.20 -1.63
C SER A 208 9.95 16.07 -0.45
N ILE A 209 10.63 15.51 0.55
CA ILE A 209 11.18 16.34 1.65
C ILE A 209 12.21 17.36 1.14
N PHE A 210 12.81 17.16 -0.05
CA PHE A 210 13.74 18.12 -0.66
C PHE A 210 13.07 19.47 -0.94
N ASP A 211 11.77 19.49 -1.24
CA ASP A 211 11.01 20.71 -1.51
C ASP A 211 10.91 21.61 -0.27
N LEU A 212 11.23 21.07 0.92
CA LEU A 212 11.24 21.79 2.19
C LEU A 212 12.63 22.37 2.53
N ILE A 213 13.68 21.97 1.82
CA ILE A 213 15.08 22.32 2.12
C ILE A 213 15.48 23.47 1.19
N THR A 214 14.99 24.67 1.50
CA THR A 214 15.16 25.86 0.66
C THR A 214 15.71 27.06 1.45
N PRO A 215 16.40 28.01 0.78
CA PRO A 215 16.87 29.24 1.43
C PRO A 215 15.76 30.03 2.13
N GLN A 216 14.54 30.01 1.60
CA GLN A 216 13.40 30.72 2.21
C GLN A 216 12.99 30.10 3.55
N ARG A 217 13.17 28.78 3.73
CA ARG A 217 12.82 28.06 4.94
C ARG A 217 13.98 27.99 5.95
N PHE A 218 15.22 28.14 5.47
CA PHE A 218 16.46 28.16 6.24
C PHE A 218 17.30 29.41 5.92
N PRO A 219 16.79 30.62 6.22
CA PRO A 219 17.43 31.87 5.78
C PRO A 219 18.81 32.13 6.41
N ASN A 220 19.12 31.47 7.53
CA ASN A 220 20.39 31.64 8.24
C ASN A 220 21.44 30.60 7.84
N ASP A 221 21.09 29.61 7.00
CA ASP A 221 22.00 28.54 6.60
C ASP A 221 22.51 28.79 5.17
N THR A 222 23.72 29.36 5.08
CA THR A 222 24.35 29.68 3.79
C THR A 222 24.71 28.43 2.97
N ASN A 223 24.68 27.24 3.57
CA ASN A 223 25.02 25.98 2.90
C ASN A 223 23.78 25.13 2.58
N ILE A 224 22.57 25.67 2.74
CA ILE A 224 21.33 24.90 2.59
C ILE A 224 21.20 24.21 1.22
N GLU A 225 21.62 24.86 0.15
CA GLU A 225 21.60 24.28 -1.20
C GLU A 225 22.55 23.08 -1.30
N LYS A 226 23.76 23.20 -0.73
CA LYS A 226 24.74 22.10 -0.68
C LYS A 226 24.23 20.93 0.15
N LYS A 227 23.55 21.22 1.26
CA LYS A 227 22.89 20.21 2.09
C LYS A 227 21.79 19.49 1.31
N ALA A 228 20.95 20.21 0.57
CA ALA A 228 19.94 19.62 -0.29
C ALA A 228 20.57 18.68 -1.35
N GLU A 229 21.67 19.08 -1.98
CA GLU A 229 22.43 18.23 -2.90
C GLU A 229 22.92 16.94 -2.23
N TYR A 230 23.47 17.02 -1.01
CA TYR A 230 23.95 15.83 -0.29
C TYR A 230 22.82 14.86 0.05
N ILE A 231 21.67 15.36 0.48
CA ILE A 231 20.52 14.50 0.77
C ILE A 231 19.99 13.85 -0.51
N MET A 232 19.99 14.58 -1.64
CA MET A 232 19.63 14.01 -2.94
C MET A 232 20.61 12.92 -3.39
N GLN A 233 21.92 13.15 -3.28
CA GLN A 233 22.94 12.13 -3.57
C GLN A 233 22.80 10.90 -2.67
N ALA A 234 22.50 11.10 -1.38
CA ALA A 234 22.25 10.00 -0.46
C ALA A 234 21.01 9.19 -0.86
N LEU A 235 19.95 9.84 -1.37
CA LEU A 235 18.76 9.14 -1.87
C LEU A 235 19.10 8.34 -3.13
N GLU A 236 19.81 8.91 -4.09
CA GLU A 236 20.23 8.19 -5.29
C GLU A 236 21.06 6.95 -4.94
N GLN A 237 22.00 7.10 -4.02
CA GLN A 237 22.77 5.97 -3.50
C GLN A 237 21.91 4.95 -2.78
N TYR A 238 20.95 5.39 -1.96
CA TYR A 238 20.00 4.51 -1.28
C TYR A 238 19.19 3.70 -2.30
N VAL A 239 18.55 4.36 -3.27
CA VAL A 239 17.77 3.71 -4.33
C VAL A 239 18.62 2.72 -5.11
N ASN A 240 19.83 3.12 -5.52
CA ASN A 240 20.76 2.26 -6.26
C ASN A 240 21.27 1.07 -5.42
N LYS A 241 21.47 1.23 -4.10
CA LYS A 241 21.86 0.13 -3.19
C LYS A 241 20.69 -0.80 -2.88
N THR A 242 19.48 -0.26 -2.72
CA THR A 242 18.23 -1.03 -2.52
C THR A 242 17.71 -1.67 -3.79
N ALA A 243 18.38 -1.47 -4.93
CA ALA A 243 18.23 -2.36 -6.08
C ALA A 243 18.74 -3.79 -5.80
N THR A 244 19.29 -4.06 -4.60
CA THR A 244 19.44 -5.42 -4.10
C THR A 244 18.08 -6.09 -3.99
N VAL A 245 17.93 -7.13 -4.78
CA VAL A 245 16.71 -7.91 -4.91
C VAL A 245 16.43 -8.65 -3.61
N TYR A 246 15.35 -8.29 -2.93
CA TYR A 246 14.80 -9.00 -1.78
C TYR A 246 14.06 -10.26 -2.24
N CYS A 247 14.59 -11.42 -1.87
CA CYS A 247 13.87 -12.68 -1.89
C CYS A 247 13.49 -13.07 -0.47
N GLU A 248 12.20 -13.34 -0.25
CA GLU A 248 11.71 -13.90 1.01
C GLU A 248 12.45 -15.25 1.25
N ASN A 249 13.07 -15.42 2.42
CA ASN A 249 13.92 -16.56 2.81
C ASN A 249 15.27 -16.73 2.07
N GLN A 250 15.75 -15.73 1.32
CA GLN A 250 17.09 -15.73 0.70
C GLN A 250 17.48 -17.01 -0.07
N CYS A 251 16.52 -17.69 -0.70
CA CYS A 251 16.76 -18.89 -1.52
C CYS A 251 17.56 -19.98 -0.80
N THR A 252 17.24 -20.26 0.47
CA THR A 252 17.90 -21.22 1.38
C THR A 252 19.42 -21.00 1.57
N ASN A 253 20.21 -21.07 0.50
CA ASN A 253 21.58 -20.59 0.37
C ASN A 253 21.97 -20.47 -1.11
N GLU A 254 23.09 -19.78 -1.39
CA GLU A 254 23.62 -19.57 -2.75
C GLU A 254 23.97 -20.85 -3.52
N ALA A 255 24.13 -21.99 -2.83
CA ALA A 255 24.38 -23.28 -3.47
C ALA A 255 23.11 -23.96 -3.98
N GLN A 256 21.94 -23.54 -3.51
CA GLN A 256 20.63 -24.11 -3.85
C GLN A 256 19.82 -23.20 -4.76
N GLY A 257 19.95 -21.88 -4.63
CA GLY A 257 19.22 -20.94 -5.48
C GLY A 257 19.84 -19.55 -5.56
N ILE A 258 19.52 -18.85 -6.64
CA ILE A 258 19.92 -17.45 -6.87
C ILE A 258 18.68 -16.57 -6.91
N CYS A 259 18.67 -15.51 -6.11
CA CYS A 259 17.60 -14.52 -6.11
C CYS A 259 17.64 -13.69 -7.40
N LYS A 260 16.61 -13.81 -8.26
CA LYS A 260 16.50 -13.07 -9.52
C LYS A 260 15.41 -12.00 -9.43
N PRO A 261 15.66 -10.76 -9.92
CA PRO A 261 14.67 -9.70 -9.89
C PRO A 261 13.45 -10.06 -10.72
N ILE A 262 12.27 -9.71 -10.22
CA ILE A 262 11.02 -9.76 -10.99
C ILE A 262 10.58 -8.39 -11.52
N GLY A 263 11.45 -7.37 -11.39
CA GLY A 263 11.26 -6.04 -11.97
C GLY A 263 10.35 -5.09 -11.18
N ALA A 264 9.78 -5.51 -10.04
CA ALA A 264 8.92 -4.70 -9.21
C ALA A 264 9.46 -4.55 -7.78
N TYR A 265 9.54 -3.31 -7.29
CA TYR A 265 9.79 -2.94 -5.88
C TYR A 265 11.01 -3.61 -5.21
N GLY A 266 12.05 -3.94 -5.98
CA GLY A 266 13.22 -4.63 -5.44
C GLY A 266 12.91 -6.06 -4.97
N TYR A 267 11.83 -6.70 -5.43
CA TYR A 267 11.56 -8.11 -5.13
C TYR A 267 12.18 -9.04 -6.17
N GLY A 268 12.47 -10.26 -5.73
CA GLY A 268 12.91 -11.36 -6.59
C GLY A 268 12.28 -12.69 -6.26
N LEU A 269 12.51 -13.63 -7.16
CA LEU A 269 12.17 -15.05 -7.01
C LEU A 269 13.45 -15.87 -7.02
N CYS A 270 13.42 -16.98 -6.28
CA CYS A 270 14.53 -17.92 -6.28
C CYS A 270 14.53 -18.74 -7.55
N SER A 271 15.64 -18.67 -8.27
CA SER A 271 15.95 -19.55 -9.39
C SER A 271 16.78 -20.71 -8.86
N CYS A 272 16.17 -21.88 -8.74
CA CYS A 272 16.85 -23.05 -8.18
C CYS A 272 17.92 -23.61 -9.11
N ILE A 273 19.03 -24.04 -8.50
CA ILE A 273 20.14 -24.71 -9.18
C ILE A 273 19.77 -26.19 -9.34
N ASN A 274 20.28 -26.85 -10.39
CA ASN A 274 19.90 -28.20 -10.79
C ASN A 274 19.82 -29.20 -9.62
N GLY A 275 18.71 -29.93 -9.57
CA GLY A 275 18.43 -30.89 -8.49
C GLY A 275 17.82 -30.26 -7.26
N TYR A 276 17.48 -28.96 -7.30
CA TYR A 276 16.66 -28.32 -6.27
C TYR A 276 15.36 -27.76 -6.84
N SER A 277 14.32 -27.75 -6.02
CA SER A 277 12.98 -27.30 -6.33
C SER A 277 12.32 -26.67 -5.09
N GLY A 278 11.10 -26.17 -5.26
CA GLY A 278 10.40 -25.40 -4.23
C GLY A 278 10.73 -23.92 -4.31
N PHE A 279 9.92 -23.12 -3.62
CA PHE A 279 9.95 -21.66 -3.74
C PHE A 279 11.27 -21.03 -3.28
N ASP A 280 11.91 -21.61 -2.28
CA ASP A 280 13.19 -21.18 -1.72
C ASP A 280 14.34 -22.16 -2.05
N CYS A 281 14.08 -23.10 -2.97
CA CYS A 281 15.04 -24.13 -3.37
C CYS A 281 15.45 -25.11 -2.25
N SER A 282 14.57 -25.30 -1.25
CA SER A 282 14.81 -26.19 -0.11
C SER A 282 14.61 -27.68 -0.41
N HIS A 283 13.94 -28.04 -1.51
CA HIS A 283 13.66 -29.44 -1.85
C HIS A 283 14.68 -29.96 -2.86
N SER A 284 15.19 -31.18 -2.67
CA SER A 284 16.09 -31.87 -3.60
C SER A 284 15.42 -33.01 -4.36
#